data_AF-A0A7K4FQX0-F1
#
_entry.id   AF-A0A7K4FQX0-F1
#
_cell.length_a   1.000
_cell.length_b   1.000
_cell.length_c   1.000
_cell.angle_alpha   90.00
_cell.angle_beta   90.00
_cell.angle_gamma   90.00
#
_symmetry.space_group_name_H-M   'P 1'
#
loop_
_entity.id
_entity.type
_entity.pdbx_description
1 polymer ?
#
loop_
_entity_poly.entity_id
_entity_poly.type
_entity_poly.pdbx_seq_one_letter_code
_entity_poly.pdbx_strand_id
1 'polypeptide(L)'
;MEKAKGLNLQVHADRGRKLADMLIPALADGGILGHKEMPEDALPEGVEKGSLEHIRFITMVVALDYMRDANALWRHARDTYADPGTRYLFNPSEFSEDMLHGARYAKVRADMEKYSLSQKSDRDAGIWIRNAISLKRDWGSNPCKIFKANGWDAVKILECIRDAKNPEDHKPAFLNLKGEKIGPLWIRMLRDSAGLEEFKNLEDVPMPVDIHVARATLACGVVTGSAEGFRLDSIRGLIRNAWKESMEGSENIPLDVDEALWHLSKYGCTHRDKETGDCRHIKRCEARSMCLRGAIHLPNGKNCKLNTHIP
;
A
#
# COMPACT_ATOMS: atom_id res chain seq x y z
N MET A 1 19.35 -7.07 -9.92
CA MET A 1 18.38 -8.14 -10.17
C MET A 1 18.92 -9.47 -9.64
N GLU A 2 18.66 -9.80 -8.38
CA GLU A 2 18.86 -11.17 -7.90
C GLU A 2 17.75 -12.03 -8.48
N LYS A 3 18.09 -12.89 -9.45
CA LYS A 3 17.18 -13.96 -9.90
C LYS A 3 16.79 -14.76 -8.66
N ALA A 4 15.49 -15.01 -8.49
CA ALA A 4 15.00 -15.99 -7.54
C ALA A 4 15.50 -17.39 -7.95
N LYS A 5 16.74 -17.72 -7.59
CA LYS A 5 17.39 -18.99 -7.92
C LYS A 5 16.54 -20.11 -7.33
N GLY A 6 15.98 -20.95 -8.20
CA GLY A 6 15.20 -22.14 -7.82
C GLY A 6 13.68 -22.03 -7.96
N LEU A 7 13.12 -20.89 -8.39
CA LEU A 7 11.68 -20.79 -8.67
C LEU A 7 11.43 -20.90 -10.19
N ASN A 8 10.66 -21.90 -10.61
CA ASN A 8 10.23 -22.04 -12.01
C ASN A 8 8.98 -21.18 -12.25
N LEU A 9 9.18 -19.87 -12.42
CA LEU A 9 8.12 -18.88 -12.63
C LEU A 9 8.24 -18.21 -13.99
N GLN A 10 7.09 -17.94 -14.60
CA GLN A 10 6.98 -17.30 -15.91
C GLN A 10 6.07 -16.08 -15.82
N VAL A 11 6.48 -14.99 -16.48
CA VAL A 11 5.72 -13.75 -16.65
C VAL A 11 4.93 -13.81 -17.96
N HIS A 12 3.69 -13.33 -17.93
CA HIS A 12 2.79 -13.25 -19.09
C HIS A 12 2.26 -11.83 -19.23
N ALA A 13 3.06 -10.92 -19.77
CA ALA A 13 2.75 -9.49 -19.86
C ALA A 13 1.42 -9.23 -20.63
N ASP A 14 1.18 -9.94 -21.74
CA ASP A 14 -0.08 -9.83 -22.50
C ASP A 14 -1.32 -10.16 -21.67
N ARG A 15 -1.20 -11.08 -20.71
CA ARG A 15 -2.30 -11.38 -19.78
C ARG A 15 -2.49 -10.26 -18.77
N GLY A 16 -1.42 -9.66 -18.28
CA GLY A 16 -1.50 -8.49 -17.40
C GLY A 16 -2.15 -7.30 -18.09
N ARG A 17 -1.78 -7.03 -19.36
CA ARG A 17 -2.46 -6.03 -20.22
C ARG A 17 -3.95 -6.28 -20.28
N LYS A 18 -4.35 -7.47 -20.74
CA LYS A 18 -5.77 -7.86 -20.86
C LYS A 18 -6.51 -7.76 -19.52
N LEU A 19 -5.87 -8.13 -18.42
CA LEU A 19 -6.46 -8.04 -17.10
C LEU A 19 -6.69 -6.59 -16.68
N ALA A 20 -5.74 -5.68 -16.93
CA ALA A 20 -5.91 -4.26 -16.66
C ALA A 20 -7.04 -3.65 -17.49
N ASP A 21 -7.10 -3.97 -18.79
CA ASP A 21 -8.14 -3.49 -19.71
C ASP A 21 -9.55 -3.95 -19.27
N MET A 22 -9.65 -5.07 -18.54
CA MET A 22 -10.89 -5.54 -17.94
C MET A 22 -11.18 -4.86 -16.59
N LEU A 23 -10.18 -4.72 -15.73
CA LEU A 23 -10.36 -4.34 -14.34
C LEU A 23 -10.47 -2.83 -14.13
N ILE A 24 -9.68 -2.01 -14.83
CA ILE A 24 -9.70 -0.55 -14.67
C ILE A 24 -11.10 0.02 -15.00
N PRO A 25 -11.70 -0.27 -16.17
CA PRO A 25 -13.03 0.23 -16.47
C PRO A 25 -14.11 -0.34 -15.55
N ALA A 26 -13.98 -1.61 -15.16
CA ALA A 26 -14.95 -2.26 -14.28
C ALA A 26 -14.98 -1.63 -12.88
N LEU A 27 -13.80 -1.29 -12.33
CA LEU A 27 -13.71 -0.56 -11.07
C LEU A 27 -14.42 0.80 -11.16
N ALA A 28 -14.16 1.56 -12.23
CA ALA A 28 -14.78 2.86 -12.44
C ALA A 28 -16.32 2.78 -12.58
N ASP A 29 -16.83 1.82 -13.34
CA ASP A 29 -18.27 1.70 -13.67
C ASP A 29 -19.10 1.06 -12.55
N GLY A 30 -18.81 -0.18 -12.17
CA GLY A 30 -19.61 -0.97 -11.22
C GLY A 30 -18.88 -1.39 -9.95
N GLY A 31 -17.56 -1.22 -9.92
CA GLY A 31 -16.69 -1.80 -8.91
C GLY A 31 -16.31 -3.23 -9.24
N ILE A 32 -15.33 -3.75 -8.51
CA ILE A 32 -14.91 -5.15 -8.62
C ILE A 32 -15.65 -5.95 -7.55
N LEU A 33 -16.48 -6.91 -7.99
CA LEU A 33 -17.38 -7.68 -7.15
C LEU A 33 -18.35 -6.79 -6.35
N GLY A 34 -18.70 -5.62 -6.91
CA GLY A 34 -19.58 -4.62 -6.29
C GLY A 34 -18.91 -3.70 -5.27
N HIS A 35 -17.58 -3.63 -5.26
CA HIS A 35 -16.81 -2.76 -4.37
C HIS A 35 -15.95 -1.76 -5.17
N LYS A 36 -15.97 -0.49 -4.74
CA LYS A 36 -15.25 0.61 -5.38
C LYS A 36 -14.34 1.40 -4.46
N GLU A 37 -14.73 1.53 -3.20
CA GLU A 37 -14.07 2.47 -2.30
C GLU A 37 -12.93 1.80 -1.56
N MET A 38 -11.81 2.50 -1.48
CA MET A 38 -10.69 2.14 -0.63
C MET A 38 -10.89 2.67 0.80
N PRO A 39 -10.31 2.00 1.82
CA PRO A 39 -10.44 2.42 3.22
C PRO A 39 -10.04 3.88 3.49
N GLU A 40 -9.04 4.37 2.75
CA GLU A 40 -8.49 5.72 2.80
C GLU A 40 -9.34 6.81 2.13
N ASP A 41 -10.31 6.44 1.28
CA ASP A 41 -11.16 7.42 0.58
C ASP A 41 -12.17 8.09 1.52
N ALA A 42 -12.54 7.41 2.60
CA ALA A 42 -13.37 7.97 3.65
C ALA A 42 -12.57 8.95 4.51
N LEU A 43 -12.90 10.24 4.39
CA LEU A 43 -12.27 11.33 5.13
C LEU A 43 -12.70 11.37 6.61
N PRO A 44 -11.86 11.91 7.51
CA PRO A 44 -12.33 12.32 8.82
C PRO A 44 -13.37 13.43 8.73
N GLU A 45 -14.29 13.50 9.70
CA GLU A 45 -15.33 14.52 9.73
C GLU A 45 -14.73 15.94 9.79
N GLY A 46 -15.26 16.85 8.96
CA GLY A 46 -14.81 18.24 8.88
C GLY A 46 -13.50 18.46 8.11
N VAL A 47 -12.89 17.40 7.56
CA VAL A 47 -11.67 17.51 6.75
C VAL A 47 -12.03 17.63 5.28
N GLU A 48 -11.50 18.67 4.62
CA GLU A 48 -11.68 18.88 3.18
C GLU A 48 -10.67 18.02 2.37
N LYS A 49 -11.15 17.40 1.28
CA LYS A 49 -10.30 16.64 0.35
C LYS A 49 -9.19 17.55 -0.21
N GLY A 50 -7.97 17.02 -0.26
CA GLY A 50 -6.78 17.75 -0.72
C GLY A 50 -6.24 18.83 0.23
N SER A 51 -6.89 19.10 1.37
CA SER A 51 -6.39 20.06 2.36
C SER A 51 -5.09 19.58 3.01
N LEU A 52 -4.33 20.51 3.61
CA LEU A 52 -3.12 20.16 4.37
C LEU A 52 -3.42 19.17 5.50
N GLU A 53 -4.58 19.30 6.14
CA GLU A 53 -5.04 18.39 7.18
C GLU A 53 -5.27 16.98 6.65
N HIS A 54 -5.94 16.87 5.49
CA HIS A 54 -6.14 15.59 4.81
C HIS A 54 -4.80 14.92 4.42
N ILE A 55 -3.88 15.70 3.85
CA ILE A 55 -2.57 15.20 3.41
C ILE A 55 -1.75 14.72 4.62
N ARG A 56 -1.79 15.44 5.75
CA ARG A 56 -1.16 14.99 7.01
C ARG A 56 -1.79 13.71 7.52
N PHE A 57 -3.12 13.62 7.52
CA PHE A 57 -3.86 12.44 7.95
C PHE A 57 -3.40 11.21 7.14
N ILE A 58 -3.45 11.26 5.81
CA ILE A 58 -2.98 10.18 4.93
C ILE A 58 -1.52 9.83 5.24
N THR A 59 -0.64 10.84 5.27
CA THR A 59 0.81 10.65 5.46
C THR A 59 1.14 9.92 6.78
N MET A 60 0.44 10.26 7.86
CA MET A 60 0.67 9.63 9.16
C MET A 60 0.05 8.23 9.22
N VAL A 61 -1.18 8.05 8.73
CA VAL A 61 -1.89 6.76 8.81
C VAL A 61 -1.25 5.70 7.92
N VAL A 62 -0.91 6.03 6.67
CA VAL A 62 -0.31 5.08 5.72
C VAL A 62 1.01 4.51 6.23
N ALA A 63 1.75 5.27 7.05
CA ALA A 63 2.98 4.79 7.67
C ALA A 63 2.76 3.54 8.54
N LEU A 64 1.55 3.28 9.02
CA LEU A 64 1.19 2.07 9.75
C LEU A 64 0.52 0.99 8.89
N ASP A 65 0.26 1.22 7.60
CA ASP A 65 -0.48 0.32 6.70
C ASP A 65 0.35 -0.89 6.19
N TYR A 66 0.97 -1.56 7.15
CA TYR A 66 1.86 -2.69 6.93
C TYR A 66 1.46 -3.88 7.80
N MET A 67 1.19 -5.01 7.13
CA MET A 67 0.85 -6.31 7.74
C MET A 67 -0.32 -6.24 8.74
N ARG A 68 -1.37 -5.49 8.40
CA ARG A 68 -2.62 -5.40 9.17
C ARG A 68 -3.83 -5.28 8.25
N ASP A 69 -5.03 -5.31 8.83
CA ASP A 69 -6.25 -5.04 8.08
C ASP A 69 -6.41 -3.52 7.86
N ALA A 70 -6.37 -3.11 6.58
CA ALA A 70 -6.46 -1.71 6.19
C ALA A 70 -7.83 -1.08 6.58
N ASN A 71 -8.95 -1.78 6.37
CA ASN A 71 -10.27 -1.27 6.77
C ASN A 71 -10.34 -0.93 8.26
N ALA A 72 -9.77 -1.80 9.11
CA ALA A 72 -9.69 -1.54 10.53
C ALA A 72 -8.77 -0.35 10.85
N LEU A 73 -7.58 -0.29 10.26
CA LEU A 73 -6.63 0.81 10.48
C LEU A 73 -7.26 2.18 10.18
N TRP A 74 -7.81 2.34 8.97
CA TRP A 74 -8.32 3.64 8.52
C TRP A 74 -9.58 4.07 9.28
N ARG A 75 -10.44 3.11 9.66
CA ARG A 75 -11.57 3.38 10.57
C ARG A 75 -11.10 3.84 11.95
N HIS A 76 -10.18 3.10 12.58
CA HIS A 76 -9.64 3.46 13.89
C HIS A 76 -8.89 4.80 13.85
N ALA A 77 -8.23 5.13 12.73
CA ALA A 77 -7.60 6.43 12.54
C ALA A 77 -8.62 7.57 12.54
N ARG A 78 -9.77 7.40 11.87
CA ARG A 78 -10.87 8.37 11.92
C ARG A 78 -11.47 8.50 13.31
N ASP A 79 -11.70 7.39 14.01
CA ASP A 79 -12.19 7.41 15.40
C ASP A 79 -11.20 8.17 16.32
N THR A 80 -9.90 7.93 16.15
CA THR A 80 -8.83 8.64 16.86
C THR A 80 -8.78 10.13 16.51
N TYR A 81 -9.07 10.48 15.25
CA TYR A 81 -9.08 11.87 14.81
C TYR A 81 -10.31 12.63 15.33
N ALA A 82 -11.47 11.97 15.40
CA ALA A 82 -12.73 12.55 15.83
C ALA A 82 -12.65 13.04 17.28
N ASP A 83 -11.95 12.31 18.15
CA ASP A 83 -11.75 12.68 19.55
C ASP A 83 -10.77 13.87 19.72
N PRO A 84 -11.23 15.02 20.27
CA PRO A 84 -10.37 16.18 20.52
C PRO A 84 -9.14 15.88 21.38
N GLY A 85 -9.22 14.90 22.29
CA GLY A 85 -8.11 14.51 23.17
C GLY A 85 -6.98 13.76 22.46
N THR A 86 -7.24 13.18 21.29
CA THR A 86 -6.26 12.41 20.50
C THR A 86 -6.00 12.99 19.11
N ARG A 87 -6.79 13.97 18.66
CA ARG A 87 -6.62 14.66 17.36
C ARG A 87 -5.22 15.23 17.14
N TYR A 88 -4.56 15.66 18.22
CA TYR A 88 -3.18 16.17 18.17
C TYR A 88 -2.20 15.20 17.50
N LEU A 89 -2.47 13.88 17.55
CA LEU A 89 -1.64 12.85 16.94
C LEU A 89 -1.45 13.03 15.43
N PHE A 90 -2.37 13.72 14.75
CA PHE A 90 -2.34 13.96 13.30
C PHE A 90 -1.74 15.33 12.94
N ASN A 91 -1.31 16.12 13.93
CA ASN A 91 -0.64 17.39 13.71
C ASN A 91 0.85 17.29 14.12
N PRO A 92 1.79 17.14 13.18
CA PRO A 92 3.20 16.98 13.50
C PRO A 92 3.80 18.15 14.30
N SER A 93 3.18 19.35 14.29
CA SER A 93 3.67 20.49 15.08
C SER A 93 3.62 20.25 16.59
N GLU A 94 2.77 19.33 17.04
CA GLU A 94 2.58 18.95 18.44
C GLU A 94 3.72 18.08 18.98
N PHE A 95 4.58 17.54 18.11
CA PHE A 95 5.62 16.59 18.49
C PHE A 95 6.98 17.26 18.73
N SER A 96 7.79 16.67 19.61
CA SER A 96 9.15 17.10 19.93
C SER A 96 10.02 15.91 20.35
N GLU A 97 11.35 16.03 20.25
CA GLU A 97 12.30 14.91 20.48
C GLU A 97 12.16 14.28 21.88
N ASP A 98 11.79 15.05 22.91
CA ASP A 98 11.55 14.53 24.26
C ASP A 98 10.35 13.56 24.35
N MET A 99 9.46 13.55 23.35
CA MET A 99 8.36 12.59 23.27
C MET A 99 8.79 11.17 22.91
N LEU A 100 10.05 10.96 22.50
CA LEU A 100 10.59 9.62 22.27
C LEU A 100 10.82 8.83 23.57
N HIS A 101 10.67 9.46 24.75
CA HIS A 101 10.99 8.87 26.04
C HIS A 101 9.95 9.17 27.14
N GLY A 102 10.02 8.38 28.21
CA GLY A 102 9.34 8.65 29.49
C GLY A 102 7.82 8.80 29.40
N ALA A 103 7.28 9.71 30.20
CA ALA A 103 5.84 9.92 30.36
C ALA A 103 5.15 10.40 29.07
N ARG A 104 5.84 11.17 28.23
CA ARG A 104 5.28 11.69 26.97
C ARG A 104 5.13 10.59 25.93
N TYR A 105 6.13 9.71 25.82
CA TYR A 105 6.02 8.50 24.99
C TYR A 105 4.85 7.62 25.45
N ALA A 106 4.74 7.38 26.76
CA ALA A 106 3.66 6.59 27.35
C ALA A 106 2.27 7.18 27.05
N LYS A 107 2.14 8.52 27.08
CA LYS A 107 0.89 9.20 26.69
C LYS A 107 0.54 8.98 25.23
N VAL A 108 1.48 9.22 24.30
CA VAL A 108 1.24 9.01 22.86
C VAL A 108 0.82 7.57 22.59
N ARG A 109 1.51 6.61 23.21
CA ARG A 109 1.17 5.19 23.11
C ARG A 109 -0.27 4.93 23.60
N ALA A 110 -0.63 5.40 24.79
CA ALA A 110 -1.97 5.19 25.36
C ALA A 110 -3.07 5.82 24.49
N ASP A 111 -2.82 7.01 23.95
CA ASP A 111 -3.78 7.69 23.06
C ASP A 111 -3.95 6.95 21.72
N MET A 112 -2.87 6.39 21.16
CA MET A 112 -2.95 5.52 19.97
C MET A 112 -3.64 4.16 20.25
N GLU A 113 -3.61 3.68 21.50
CA GLU A 113 -4.30 2.44 21.91
C GLU A 113 -5.80 2.67 22.14
N LYS A 114 -6.20 3.88 22.56
CA LYS A 114 -7.59 4.21 22.96
C LYS A 114 -8.65 3.76 21.96
N TYR A 115 -8.40 3.95 20.66
CA TYR A 115 -9.29 3.51 19.58
C TYR A 115 -8.67 2.43 18.70
N SER A 116 -7.66 1.71 19.21
CA SER A 116 -6.97 0.63 18.48
C SER A 116 -6.29 1.07 17.16
N LEU A 117 -5.84 2.32 17.08
CA LEU A 117 -4.99 2.80 15.99
C LEU A 117 -3.66 2.02 15.98
N SER A 118 -3.11 1.75 17.16
CA SER A 118 -1.93 0.91 17.34
C SER A 118 -2.30 -0.55 17.61
N GLN A 119 -1.71 -1.48 16.85
CA GLN A 119 -1.80 -2.93 17.11
C GLN A 119 -0.53 -3.49 17.75
N LYS A 120 0.59 -2.75 17.61
CA LYS A 120 1.90 -3.07 18.18
C LYS A 120 2.38 -1.86 18.95
N SER A 121 1.71 -1.63 20.09
CA SER A 121 1.84 -0.47 20.99
C SER A 121 3.15 0.30 20.88
N ASP A 122 4.25 -0.28 21.32
CA ASP A 122 5.55 0.40 21.39
C ASP A 122 6.15 0.66 19.98
N ARG A 123 6.03 -0.32 19.08
CA ARG A 123 6.58 -0.18 17.72
C ARG A 123 5.85 0.91 16.93
N ASP A 124 4.52 0.89 16.94
CA ASP A 124 3.70 1.83 16.18
C ASP A 124 3.84 3.25 16.75
N ALA A 125 3.86 3.43 18.07
CA ALA A 125 4.10 4.73 18.70
C ALA A 125 5.49 5.29 18.34
N GLY A 126 6.53 4.45 18.36
CA GLY A 126 7.87 4.86 17.94
C GLY A 126 7.94 5.30 16.48
N ILE A 127 7.26 4.58 15.57
CA ILE A 127 7.15 4.96 14.15
C ILE A 127 6.43 6.31 14.01
N TRP A 128 5.30 6.46 14.70
CA TRP A 128 4.46 7.65 14.62
C TRP A 128 5.21 8.91 15.08
N ILE A 129 5.79 8.86 16.28
CA ILE A 129 6.53 9.98 16.87
C ILE A 129 7.73 10.35 15.98
N ARG A 130 8.50 9.37 15.52
CA ARG A 130 9.68 9.60 14.67
C ARG A 130 9.32 10.27 13.35
N ASN A 131 8.23 9.85 12.71
CA ASN A 131 7.76 10.45 11.47
C ASN A 131 7.26 11.88 11.69
N ALA A 132 6.48 12.11 12.76
CA ALA A 132 5.97 13.43 13.10
C ALA A 132 7.10 14.44 13.38
N ILE A 133 8.08 14.05 14.20
CA ILE A 133 9.24 14.89 14.51
C ILE A 133 10.03 15.21 13.24
N SER A 134 10.32 14.22 12.40
CA SER A 134 11.08 14.44 11.15
C SER A 134 10.32 15.36 10.19
N LEU A 135 9.01 15.18 10.05
CA LEU A 135 8.16 16.04 9.24
C LEU A 135 8.09 17.47 9.79
N LYS A 136 8.07 17.64 11.12
CA LYS A 136 8.13 18.95 11.78
C LYS A 136 9.46 19.64 11.52
N ARG A 137 10.57 18.97 11.83
CA ARG A 137 11.93 19.51 11.75
C ARG A 137 12.30 19.90 10.32
N ASP A 138 12.14 18.97 9.38
CA ASP A 138 12.70 19.12 8.03
C ASP A 138 11.74 19.85 7.09
N TRP A 139 10.43 19.81 7.38
CA TRP A 139 9.38 20.26 6.46
C TRP A 139 8.33 21.16 7.11
N GLY A 140 8.58 21.64 8.33
CA GLY A 140 7.65 22.54 9.04
C GLY A 140 6.26 21.94 9.20
N SER A 141 6.18 20.63 9.43
CA SER A 141 4.94 19.86 9.56
C SER A 141 4.09 19.81 8.28
N ASN A 142 4.63 20.13 7.10
CA ASN A 142 3.87 20.20 5.85
C ASN A 142 4.45 19.25 4.79
N PRO A 143 3.81 18.08 4.56
CA PRO A 143 4.27 17.12 3.53
C PRO A 143 4.37 17.73 2.13
N CYS A 144 3.56 18.72 1.78
CA CYS A 144 3.61 19.37 0.47
C CYS A 144 4.94 20.08 0.20
N LYS A 145 5.71 20.44 1.24
CA LYS A 145 7.05 20.99 1.05
C LYS A 145 8.02 19.94 0.50
N ILE A 146 7.85 18.66 0.85
CA ILE A 146 8.61 17.55 0.29
C ILE A 146 8.35 17.47 -1.22
N PHE A 147 7.08 17.54 -1.62
CA PHE A 147 6.69 17.45 -3.03
C PHE A 147 7.25 18.62 -3.83
N LYS A 148 7.06 19.85 -3.34
CA LYS A 148 7.56 21.07 -3.98
C LYS A 148 9.09 21.08 -4.11
N ALA A 149 9.81 20.69 -3.05
CA ALA A 149 11.28 20.66 -3.07
C ALA A 149 11.84 19.65 -4.08
N ASN A 150 11.07 18.61 -4.41
CA ASN A 150 11.43 17.59 -5.40
C ASN A 150 10.74 17.82 -6.75
N GLY A 151 10.14 19.00 -6.98
CA GLY A 151 9.53 19.35 -8.27
C GLY A 151 8.31 18.50 -8.65
N TRP A 152 7.63 17.93 -7.65
CA TRP A 152 6.53 16.96 -7.80
C TRP A 152 6.90 15.67 -8.53
N ASP A 153 8.19 15.38 -8.65
CA ASP A 153 8.71 14.14 -9.23
C ASP A 153 8.57 13.00 -8.21
N ALA A 154 7.66 12.06 -8.46
CA ALA A 154 7.31 11.01 -7.51
C ALA A 154 8.51 10.13 -7.14
N VAL A 155 9.40 9.86 -8.10
CA VAL A 155 10.62 9.08 -7.87
C VAL A 155 11.53 9.84 -6.91
N LYS A 156 11.84 11.11 -7.19
CA LYS A 156 12.71 11.93 -6.33
C LYS A 156 12.14 12.12 -4.93
N ILE A 157 10.82 12.24 -4.78
CA ILE A 157 10.17 12.29 -3.47
C ILE A 157 10.44 11.01 -2.68
N LEU A 158 10.29 9.84 -3.31
CA LEU A 158 10.56 8.56 -2.65
C LEU A 158 12.05 8.42 -2.28
N GLU A 159 12.96 8.88 -3.12
CA GLU A 159 14.40 8.90 -2.82
C GLU A 159 14.71 9.84 -1.65
N CYS A 160 14.13 11.05 -1.65
CA CYS A 160 14.27 12.03 -0.58
C CYS A 160 13.85 11.45 0.77
N ILE A 161 12.67 10.80 0.84
CA ILE A 161 12.18 10.15 2.06
C ILE A 161 13.06 8.96 2.47
N ARG A 162 13.52 8.16 1.49
CA ARG A 162 14.31 6.95 1.73
C ARG A 162 15.67 7.26 2.33
N ASP A 163 16.31 8.31 1.83
CA ASP A 163 17.69 8.66 2.15
C ASP A 163 17.78 9.65 3.33
N ALA A 164 16.65 10.25 3.73
CA ALA A 164 16.57 11.14 4.89
C ALA A 164 16.95 10.42 6.19
N LYS A 165 17.85 11.05 6.95
CA LYS A 165 18.35 10.59 8.25
C LYS A 165 18.16 11.69 9.29
N ASN A 166 17.92 11.28 10.54
CA ASN A 166 17.97 12.23 11.65
C ASN A 166 19.44 12.64 11.87
N PRO A 167 19.73 13.94 12.06
CA PRO A 167 21.09 14.43 12.24
C PRO A 167 21.75 13.96 13.54
N GLU A 168 20.97 13.64 14.59
CA GLU A 168 21.50 13.29 15.91
C GLU A 168 21.98 11.83 16.00
N ASP A 169 21.21 10.90 15.43
CA ASP A 169 21.48 9.45 15.56
C ASP A 169 21.78 8.75 14.22
N HIS A 170 21.73 9.48 13.11
CA HIS A 170 21.89 8.98 11.73
C HIS A 170 20.95 7.83 11.33
N LYS A 171 19.94 7.53 12.14
CA LYS A 171 18.89 6.56 11.81
C LYS A 171 17.92 7.18 10.82
N PRO A 172 17.16 6.36 10.07
CA PRO A 172 16.17 6.86 9.12
C PRO A 172 15.22 7.89 9.77
N ALA A 173 14.95 8.97 9.05
CA ALA A 173 14.02 10.01 9.48
C ALA A 173 12.57 9.54 9.35
N PHE A 174 12.24 8.86 8.25
CA PHE A 174 10.91 8.36 7.98
C PHE A 174 10.86 6.83 8.05
N LEU A 175 10.21 6.31 9.08
CA LEU A 175 10.00 4.88 9.29
C LEU A 175 8.77 4.39 8.52
N ASN A 176 8.88 3.19 7.96
CA ASN A 176 7.96 2.56 7.00
C ASN A 176 7.79 3.32 5.67
N LEU A 177 7.56 4.64 5.67
CA LEU A 177 7.44 5.48 4.47
C LEU A 177 8.64 5.37 3.52
N LYS A 178 9.87 5.21 4.06
CA LYS A 178 11.09 4.93 3.27
C LYS A 178 11.09 3.59 2.52
N GLY A 179 10.14 2.70 2.84
CA GLY A 179 10.13 1.33 2.36
C GLY A 179 9.51 1.18 0.98
N GLU A 180 9.90 0.14 0.26
CA GLU A 180 9.49 -0.15 -1.13
C GLU A 180 7.99 -0.48 -1.33
N LYS A 181 7.19 -0.50 -0.26
CA LYS A 181 5.74 -0.70 -0.32
C LYS A 181 5.01 0.57 0.11
N ILE A 182 5.28 1.03 1.33
CA ILE A 182 4.51 2.10 1.96
C ILE A 182 4.79 3.46 1.30
N GLY A 183 6.02 3.72 0.86
CA GLY A 183 6.32 4.94 0.10
C GLY A 183 5.52 5.03 -1.20
N PRO A 184 5.60 4.03 -2.10
CA PRO A 184 4.77 4.02 -3.31
C PRO A 184 3.26 4.07 -3.04
N LEU A 185 2.77 3.36 -2.02
CA LEU A 185 1.37 3.40 -1.61
C LEU A 185 0.96 4.81 -1.16
N TRP A 186 1.82 5.51 -0.42
CA TRP A 186 1.59 6.89 0.00
C TRP A 186 1.45 7.84 -1.20
N ILE A 187 2.32 7.73 -2.21
CA ILE A 187 2.19 8.52 -3.45
C ILE A 187 0.87 8.20 -4.15
N ARG A 188 0.50 6.93 -4.27
CA ARG A 188 -0.77 6.50 -4.87
C ARG A 188 -1.96 7.14 -4.14
N MET A 189 -2.05 7.01 -2.82
CA MET A 189 -3.15 7.55 -2.01
C MET A 189 -3.24 9.08 -2.08
N LEU A 190 -2.10 9.78 -2.18
CA LEU A 190 -2.11 11.23 -2.35
C LEU A 190 -2.67 11.65 -3.72
N ARG A 191 -2.36 10.89 -4.78
CA ARG A 191 -2.94 11.11 -6.11
C ARG A 191 -4.43 10.78 -6.11
N ASP A 192 -4.79 9.56 -5.73
CA ASP A 192 -6.15 9.01 -5.91
C ASP A 192 -7.13 9.59 -4.87
N SER A 193 -6.78 9.47 -3.59
CA SER A 193 -7.67 9.82 -2.47
C SER A 193 -7.54 11.30 -2.09
N ALA A 194 -6.36 11.92 -2.20
CA ALA A 194 -6.21 13.36 -1.92
C ALA A 194 -6.40 14.26 -3.14
N GLY A 195 -6.41 13.72 -4.37
CA GLY A 195 -6.62 14.48 -5.60
C GLY A 195 -5.42 15.34 -6.01
N LEU A 196 -4.19 14.95 -5.64
CA LEU A 196 -2.98 15.65 -6.05
C LEU A 196 -2.52 15.16 -7.43
N GLU A 197 -2.95 15.85 -8.48
CA GLU A 197 -2.68 15.49 -9.88
C GLU A 197 -1.31 15.99 -10.39
N GLU A 198 -0.59 16.78 -9.60
CA GLU A 198 0.68 17.39 -10.02
C GLU A 198 1.88 16.42 -10.03
N PHE A 199 1.70 15.20 -9.50
CA PHE A 199 2.77 14.20 -9.48
C PHE A 199 3.20 13.77 -10.89
N LYS A 200 4.53 13.71 -11.08
CA LYS A 200 5.17 13.32 -12.33
C LYS A 200 5.93 12.01 -12.17
N ASN A 201 6.23 11.36 -13.29
CA ASN A 201 6.99 10.11 -13.36
C ASN A 201 6.36 8.98 -12.53
N LEU A 202 5.02 8.95 -12.47
CA LEU A 202 4.27 7.95 -11.73
C LEU A 202 4.44 6.55 -12.33
N GLU A 203 4.71 6.46 -13.64
CA GLU A 203 5.03 5.25 -14.38
C GLU A 203 6.28 4.52 -13.86
N ASP A 204 7.20 5.23 -13.22
CA ASP A 204 8.43 4.69 -12.63
C ASP A 204 8.30 4.43 -11.12
N VAL A 205 7.17 4.79 -10.50
CA VAL A 205 6.88 4.44 -9.12
C VAL A 205 6.60 2.94 -9.03
N PRO A 206 7.33 2.18 -8.18
CA PRO A 206 7.11 0.75 -8.05
C PRO A 206 5.71 0.44 -7.53
N MET A 207 4.95 -0.42 -8.21
CA MET A 207 3.66 -0.89 -7.71
C MET A 207 3.78 -1.42 -6.27
N PRO A 208 2.92 -1.00 -5.32
CA PRO A 208 2.97 -1.40 -3.92
C PRO A 208 2.40 -2.82 -3.72
N VAL A 209 3.01 -3.81 -4.38
CA VAL A 209 2.59 -5.21 -4.33
C VAL A 209 2.43 -5.64 -2.89
N ASP A 210 1.24 -6.06 -2.47
CA ASP A 210 0.99 -6.66 -1.16
C ASP A 210 0.52 -8.11 -1.34
N ILE A 211 -0.04 -8.73 -0.28
CA ILE A 211 -0.58 -10.08 -0.41
C ILE A 211 -1.81 -10.13 -1.33
N HIS A 212 -2.59 -9.06 -1.39
CA HIS A 212 -3.79 -8.97 -2.21
C HIS A 212 -3.42 -8.85 -3.69
N VAL A 213 -2.57 -7.87 -4.02
CA VAL A 213 -2.02 -7.67 -5.37
C VAL A 213 -1.33 -8.93 -5.86
N ALA A 214 -0.46 -9.54 -5.05
CA ALA A 214 0.22 -10.77 -5.42
C ALA A 214 -0.76 -11.91 -5.67
N ARG A 215 -1.74 -12.13 -4.78
CA ARG A 215 -2.72 -13.21 -4.95
C ARG A 215 -3.56 -13.02 -6.22
N ALA A 216 -4.03 -11.80 -6.52
CA ALA A 216 -4.79 -11.53 -7.74
C ALA A 216 -3.93 -11.73 -9.00
N THR A 217 -2.70 -11.22 -8.98
CA THR A 217 -1.72 -11.39 -10.07
C THR A 217 -1.49 -12.88 -10.40
N LEU A 218 -1.24 -13.69 -9.38
CA LEU A 218 -1.03 -15.14 -9.52
C LEU A 218 -2.31 -15.86 -9.96
N ALA A 219 -3.47 -15.52 -9.36
CA ALA A 219 -4.74 -16.16 -9.68
C ALA A 219 -5.20 -15.89 -11.11
N CYS A 220 -4.85 -14.73 -11.67
CA CYS A 220 -5.19 -14.36 -13.03
C CYS A 220 -4.13 -14.76 -14.07
N GLY A 221 -3.04 -15.40 -13.64
CA GLY A 221 -2.01 -15.91 -14.53
C GLY A 221 -1.11 -14.86 -15.16
N VAL A 222 -0.96 -13.69 -14.55
CA VAL A 222 0.06 -12.70 -14.97
C VAL A 222 1.46 -13.22 -14.64
N VAL A 223 1.56 -13.98 -13.54
CA VAL A 223 2.73 -14.79 -13.21
C VAL A 223 2.24 -16.21 -12.89
N THR A 224 2.85 -17.22 -13.50
CA THR A 224 2.51 -18.64 -13.31
C THR A 224 3.75 -19.48 -13.02
N GLY A 225 3.55 -20.76 -12.73
CA GLY A 225 4.63 -21.72 -12.52
C GLY A 225 4.41 -22.58 -11.28
N SER A 226 5.48 -23.26 -10.87
CA SER A 226 5.47 -24.19 -9.75
C SER A 226 6.58 -23.84 -8.76
N ALA A 227 6.19 -23.60 -7.51
CA ALA A 227 7.09 -23.24 -6.42
C ALA A 227 6.45 -23.58 -5.06
N GLU A 228 7.25 -24.03 -4.11
CA GLU A 228 6.81 -24.32 -2.74
C GLU A 228 7.85 -23.86 -1.73
N GLY A 229 7.42 -23.53 -0.51
CA GLY A 229 8.30 -23.09 0.57
C GLY A 229 8.88 -21.68 0.43
N PHE A 230 8.51 -20.93 -0.61
CA PHE A 230 9.11 -19.62 -0.88
C PHE A 230 8.55 -18.51 0.02
N ARG A 231 9.24 -17.37 0.10
CA ARG A 231 8.73 -16.17 0.76
C ARG A 231 8.14 -15.23 -0.28
N LEU A 232 6.98 -14.63 -0.02
CA LEU A 232 6.39 -13.69 -0.99
C LEU A 232 7.35 -12.56 -1.38
N ASP A 233 8.18 -12.11 -0.43
CA ASP A 233 9.21 -11.09 -0.67
C ASP A 233 10.18 -11.47 -1.79
N SER A 234 10.47 -12.76 -2.01
CA SER A 234 11.38 -13.21 -3.07
C SER A 234 10.81 -13.08 -4.48
N ILE A 235 9.50 -12.83 -4.63
CA ILE A 235 8.85 -12.68 -5.94
C ILE A 235 8.19 -11.30 -6.14
N ARG A 236 8.22 -10.40 -5.16
CA ARG A 236 7.65 -9.04 -5.30
C ARG A 236 8.26 -8.28 -6.46
N GLY A 237 9.58 -8.36 -6.63
CA GLY A 237 10.28 -7.75 -7.77
C GLY A 237 9.82 -8.31 -9.12
N LEU A 238 9.60 -9.63 -9.20
CA LEU A 238 9.07 -10.27 -10.40
C LEU A 238 7.65 -9.76 -10.73
N ILE A 239 6.78 -9.65 -9.72
CA ILE A 239 5.41 -9.13 -9.90
C ILE A 239 5.43 -7.66 -10.35
N ARG A 240 6.28 -6.82 -9.75
CA ARG A 240 6.44 -5.42 -10.17
C ARG A 240 6.88 -5.33 -11.63
N ASN A 241 7.88 -6.11 -12.02
CA ASN A 241 8.35 -6.14 -13.41
C ASN A 241 7.27 -6.65 -14.36
N ALA A 242 6.55 -7.71 -13.97
CA ALA A 242 5.44 -8.23 -14.75
C ALA A 242 4.39 -7.16 -15.04
N TRP A 243 4.03 -6.33 -14.05
CA TRP A 243 3.11 -5.22 -14.26
C TRP A 243 3.71 -4.05 -15.04
N LYS A 244 5.01 -3.75 -14.88
CA LYS A 244 5.71 -2.76 -15.71
C LYS A 244 5.68 -3.19 -17.18
N GLU A 245 6.13 -4.41 -17.48
CA GLU A 245 6.10 -5.00 -18.83
C GLU A 245 4.67 -5.06 -19.37
N SER A 246 3.70 -5.46 -18.54
CA SER A 246 2.30 -5.49 -18.92
C SER A 246 1.77 -4.12 -19.31
N MET A 247 2.33 -3.03 -18.77
CA MET A 247 1.88 -1.66 -18.97
C MET A 247 2.66 -0.89 -20.05
N GLU A 248 3.73 -1.46 -20.62
CA GLU A 248 4.48 -0.84 -21.73
C GLU A 248 3.59 -0.49 -22.93
N GLY A 249 3.66 0.77 -23.38
CA GLY A 249 2.90 1.29 -24.52
C GLY A 249 1.42 1.56 -24.27
N SER A 250 0.94 1.49 -23.02
CA SER A 250 -0.43 1.89 -22.65
C SER A 250 -0.47 3.27 -22.03
N GLU A 251 -1.64 3.88 -22.07
CA GLU A 251 -1.96 5.11 -21.35
C GLU A 251 -2.04 4.89 -19.82
N ASN A 252 -2.33 3.66 -19.39
CA ASN A 252 -2.38 3.29 -17.97
C ASN A 252 -0.99 2.86 -17.47
N ILE A 253 -0.72 3.16 -16.20
CA ILE A 253 0.51 2.77 -15.50
C ILE A 253 0.24 1.66 -14.48
N PRO A 254 1.28 0.95 -13.97
CA PRO A 254 1.08 -0.12 -13.00
C PRO A 254 0.26 0.31 -11.77
N LEU A 255 0.45 1.53 -11.28
CA LEU A 255 -0.30 2.04 -10.12
C LEU A 255 -1.82 2.04 -10.33
N ASP A 256 -2.30 2.24 -11.55
CA ASP A 256 -3.74 2.34 -11.85
C ASP A 256 -4.44 0.99 -11.72
N VAL A 257 -3.69 -0.11 -11.72
CA VAL A 257 -4.22 -1.47 -11.57
C VAL A 257 -4.25 -1.92 -10.10
N ASP A 258 -3.52 -1.24 -9.21
CA ASP A 258 -3.30 -1.64 -7.81
C ASP A 258 -4.62 -1.85 -7.05
N GLU A 259 -5.50 -0.85 -7.09
CA GLU A 259 -6.79 -0.84 -6.40
C GLU A 259 -7.72 -1.95 -6.91
N ALA A 260 -7.82 -2.11 -8.23
CA ALA A 260 -8.67 -3.13 -8.81
C ALA A 260 -8.19 -4.55 -8.47
N LEU A 261 -6.88 -4.79 -8.41
CA LEU A 261 -6.31 -6.05 -7.94
C LEU A 261 -6.56 -6.27 -6.46
N TRP A 262 -6.47 -5.21 -5.67
CA TRP A 262 -6.75 -5.26 -4.24
C TRP A 262 -8.20 -5.70 -3.99
N HIS A 263 -9.19 -5.06 -4.63
CA HIS A 263 -10.60 -5.43 -4.53
C HIS A 263 -10.85 -6.86 -5.04
N LEU A 264 -10.33 -7.20 -6.22
CA LEU A 264 -10.45 -8.53 -6.81
C LEU A 264 -9.98 -9.61 -5.83
N SER A 265 -8.87 -9.34 -5.15
CA SER A 265 -8.31 -10.27 -4.18
C SER A 265 -9.07 -10.31 -2.88
N LYS A 266 -9.38 -9.16 -2.28
CA LYS A 266 -10.03 -9.04 -0.96
C LYS A 266 -11.41 -9.70 -0.97
N TYR A 267 -12.21 -9.43 -2.01
CA TYR A 267 -13.61 -9.89 -2.10
C TYR A 267 -13.79 -11.13 -2.98
N GLY A 268 -12.76 -11.51 -3.75
CA GLY A 268 -12.77 -12.65 -4.67
C GLY A 268 -11.69 -13.67 -4.35
N CYS A 269 -10.46 -13.43 -4.81
CA CYS A 269 -9.39 -14.45 -4.85
C CYS A 269 -9.03 -15.02 -3.48
N THR A 270 -9.26 -14.29 -2.38
CA THR A 270 -9.06 -14.77 -1.00
C THR A 270 -9.95 -15.98 -0.67
N HIS A 271 -11.09 -16.10 -1.35
CA HIS A 271 -12.05 -17.20 -1.18
C HIS A 271 -11.86 -18.34 -2.18
N ARG A 272 -10.78 -18.33 -2.97
CA ARG A 272 -10.43 -19.47 -3.82
C ARG A 272 -10.00 -20.65 -2.94
N ASP A 273 -10.35 -21.86 -3.38
CA ASP A 273 -9.73 -23.06 -2.87
C ASP A 273 -8.20 -22.98 -3.09
N LYS A 274 -7.44 -23.30 -2.04
CA LYS A 274 -5.99 -23.08 -2.02
C LYS A 274 -5.23 -24.11 -2.86
N GLU A 275 -5.84 -25.25 -3.19
CA GLU A 275 -5.24 -26.35 -3.93
C GLU A 275 -5.80 -26.45 -5.35
N THR A 276 -7.12 -26.41 -5.52
CA THR A 276 -7.78 -26.57 -6.84
C THR A 276 -7.96 -25.25 -7.57
N GLY A 277 -8.01 -24.13 -6.84
CA GLY A 277 -8.35 -22.82 -7.40
C GLY A 277 -9.85 -22.61 -7.67
N ASP A 278 -10.73 -23.49 -7.18
CA ASP A 278 -12.18 -23.31 -7.25
C ASP A 278 -12.62 -22.00 -6.57
N CYS A 279 -13.48 -21.24 -7.25
CA CYS A 279 -13.90 -19.92 -6.80
C CYS A 279 -15.43 -19.81 -6.79
N ARG A 280 -16.02 -19.64 -5.60
CA ARG A 280 -17.47 -19.42 -5.44
C ARG A 280 -17.97 -18.14 -6.10
N HIS A 281 -17.08 -17.18 -6.35
CA HIS A 281 -17.41 -15.88 -6.96
C HIS A 281 -17.23 -15.87 -8.48
N ILE A 282 -16.80 -16.96 -9.11
CA ILE A 282 -16.40 -16.99 -10.53
C ILE A 282 -17.49 -16.48 -11.49
N LYS A 283 -18.76 -16.77 -11.20
CA LYS A 283 -19.89 -16.39 -12.07
C LYS A 283 -20.11 -14.89 -12.16
N ARG A 284 -19.80 -14.15 -11.10
CA ARG A 284 -19.99 -12.69 -11.00
C ARG A 284 -18.67 -11.90 -11.08
N CYS A 285 -17.54 -12.60 -11.17
CA CYS A 285 -16.22 -11.97 -11.20
C CYS A 285 -15.95 -11.35 -12.56
N GLU A 286 -15.44 -10.13 -12.55
CA GLU A 286 -15.05 -9.35 -13.71
C GLU A 286 -13.89 -10.03 -14.43
N ALA A 287 -12.94 -10.59 -13.69
CA ALA A 287 -11.77 -11.32 -14.21
C ALA A 287 -12.01 -12.83 -14.44
N ARG A 288 -13.27 -13.30 -14.55
CA ARG A 288 -13.58 -14.74 -14.59
C ARG A 288 -12.90 -15.52 -15.72
N SER A 289 -12.76 -14.90 -16.90
CA SER A 289 -12.08 -15.49 -18.06
C SER A 289 -10.57 -15.64 -17.86
N MET A 290 -10.01 -14.94 -16.88
CA MET A 290 -8.58 -14.94 -16.57
C MET A 290 -8.24 -15.79 -15.33
N CYS A 291 -9.23 -16.27 -14.58
CA CYS A 291 -9.00 -17.03 -13.35
C CYS A 291 -8.45 -18.43 -13.65
N LEU A 292 -7.22 -18.71 -13.23
CA LEU A 292 -6.58 -20.01 -13.41
C LEU A 292 -7.06 -21.04 -12.38
N ARG A 293 -6.96 -22.32 -12.76
CA ARG A 293 -6.99 -23.45 -11.82
C ARG A 293 -5.62 -23.64 -11.17
N GLY A 294 -5.60 -24.38 -10.06
CA GLY A 294 -4.39 -24.75 -9.35
C GLY A 294 -4.12 -23.95 -8.07
N ALA A 295 -3.04 -24.34 -7.41
CA ALA A 295 -2.77 -24.00 -6.02
C ALA A 295 -2.15 -22.61 -5.88
N ILE A 296 -2.73 -21.79 -5.00
CA ILE A 296 -2.15 -20.50 -4.57
C ILE A 296 -2.35 -20.39 -3.06
N HIS A 297 -1.26 -20.52 -2.31
CA HIS A 297 -1.26 -20.40 -0.86
C HIS A 297 -0.17 -19.45 -0.39
N LEU A 298 -0.57 -18.30 0.18
CA LEU A 298 0.34 -17.24 0.62
C LEU A 298 0.17 -16.92 2.13
N PRO A 299 0.39 -17.85 3.06
CA PRO A 299 0.05 -17.63 4.47
C PRO A 299 0.96 -16.57 5.10
N ASN A 300 0.44 -15.34 5.24
CA ASN A 300 1.17 -14.17 5.72
C ASN A 300 2.50 -13.92 4.98
N GLY A 301 2.57 -14.32 3.70
CA GLY A 301 3.76 -14.18 2.85
C GLY A 301 4.95 -15.06 3.24
N LYS A 302 4.76 -16.06 4.10
CA LYS A 302 5.77 -17.06 4.48
C LYS A 302 5.37 -18.43 3.96
N ASN A 303 6.32 -19.34 3.74
CA ASN A 303 6.07 -20.73 3.32
C ASN A 303 5.00 -20.86 2.21
N CYS A 304 5.15 -20.04 1.17
CA CYS A 304 4.18 -19.91 0.10
C CYS A 304 4.24 -21.09 -0.87
N LYS A 305 3.11 -21.39 -1.51
CA LYS A 305 2.96 -22.40 -2.55
C LYS A 305 2.23 -21.81 -3.75
N LEU A 306 2.74 -22.11 -4.93
CA LEU A 306 2.17 -21.77 -6.22
C LEU A 306 2.28 -22.99 -7.13
N ASN A 307 1.17 -23.40 -7.73
CA ASN A 307 1.15 -24.38 -8.80
C ASN A 307 0.03 -24.01 -9.77
N THR A 308 0.35 -23.18 -10.75
CA THR A 308 -0.63 -22.69 -11.74
C THR A 308 0.01 -22.72 -13.12
N HIS A 309 -0.78 -23.08 -14.13
CA HIS A 309 -0.38 -23.12 -15.52
C HIS A 309 -1.52 -22.56 -16.38
N ILE A 310 -1.16 -21.89 -17.46
CA ILE A 310 -2.13 -21.52 -18.50
C ILE A 310 -2.43 -22.81 -19.29
N PRO A 311 -3.72 -23.17 -19.46
CA PRO A 311 -4.12 -24.36 -20.22
C PRO A 311 -3.64 -24.37 -21.67
#